data_AF-A0A6V8SHC1-F1
#
_entry.id   AF-A0A6V8SHC1-F1
#
_cell.length_a   1.000
_cell.length_b   1.000
_cell.length_c   1.000
_cell.angle_alpha   90.00
_cell.angle_beta   90.00
_cell.angle_gamma   90.00
#
_symmetry.space_group_name_H-M   'P 1'
#
loop_
_entity.id
_entity.type
_entity.pdbx_description
1 polymer ?
#
loop_
_entity_poly.entity_id
_entity_poly.type
_entity_poly.pdbx_seq_one_letter_code
_entity_poly.pdbx_strand_id
1 'polypeptide(L)'
;MSLFKWKKNKAIDINENISSVIENNIEPKKEENLDELAYINYGVLHIEKKFEEFMDEEVKVTQSVQDIGNTYSQIGSIQEMLNSLDNNFNEFSKYVNKIDGVMNRSDSAVKQADIKMSELSDKLNGTCDQLSSITEAFNKLEYNFEVIKEMSSNITNIASSTNLLALNASIEAARAGEAGRGFSVVADEIRKLSSSTAGLVSGIDESVKTLYKSIDSLRGEIDNTKLAIRSNFEYAQDVQNDFKQVTDCTREVKDFSKHIVTGIEHASSEINGAASGVGSIAELVSSLGDKLEKLNLRMSKRSIIICNITDFLQQIENLLTDSKKKKS
;
A
#
# COMPACT_ATOMS: atom_id res chain seq x y z
N MET A 1 -27.04 24.44 50.15
CA MET A 1 -27.81 23.18 50.21
C MET A 1 -28.28 22.77 51.63
N SER A 2 -27.76 23.35 52.73
CA SER A 2 -28.15 22.96 54.11
C SER A 2 -29.40 23.66 54.68
N LEU A 3 -29.84 24.80 54.11
CA LEU A 3 -31.01 25.54 54.60
C LEU A 3 -32.37 24.90 54.25
N PHE A 4 -32.44 24.08 53.19
CA PHE A 4 -33.71 23.57 52.66
C PHE A 4 -34.27 22.32 53.35
N LYS A 5 -33.48 21.60 54.16
CA LYS A 5 -34.01 20.44 54.90
C LYS A 5 -34.84 20.83 56.13
N TRP A 6 -34.79 22.08 56.57
CA TRP A 6 -35.45 22.50 57.82
C TRP A 6 -36.91 22.93 57.64
N LYS A 7 -37.32 23.44 56.46
CA LYS A 7 -38.69 23.95 56.25
C LYS A 7 -39.75 22.90 55.91
N LYS A 8 -39.37 21.72 55.40
CA LYS A 8 -40.34 20.67 54.98
C LYS A 8 -41.15 20.04 56.13
N ASN A 9 -40.76 20.28 57.38
CA ASN A 9 -41.38 19.69 58.58
C ASN A 9 -42.30 20.64 59.37
N LYS A 10 -42.58 21.85 58.87
CA LYS A 10 -43.46 22.81 59.57
C LYS A 10 -44.79 22.97 58.83
N ALA A 11 -45.52 21.87 58.68
CA ALA A 11 -46.94 21.91 58.36
C ALA A 11 -47.68 22.43 59.59
N ILE A 12 -47.73 23.75 59.74
CA ILE A 12 -48.67 24.44 60.62
C ILE A 12 -50.08 24.05 60.16
N ASP A 13 -51.04 23.89 61.08
CA ASP A 13 -52.46 23.67 60.78
C ASP A 13 -52.98 24.71 59.78
N ILE A 14 -52.83 24.40 58.51
CA ILE A 14 -53.38 25.13 57.38
C ILE A 14 -54.72 24.46 57.13
N ASN A 15 -55.80 25.22 57.32
CA ASN A 15 -57.14 24.83 56.88
C ASN A 15 -57.03 24.24 55.45
N GLU A 16 -57.46 23.00 55.20
CA GLU A 16 -57.19 22.25 53.94
C GLU A 16 -57.51 23.05 52.66
N ASN A 17 -58.43 24.02 52.75
CA ASN A 17 -58.76 24.97 51.68
C ASN A 17 -57.61 25.88 51.24
N ILE A 18 -56.66 26.26 52.11
CA ILE A 18 -55.60 27.23 51.75
C ILE A 18 -54.47 26.53 50.99
N SER A 19 -54.13 25.29 51.35
CA SER A 19 -53.11 24.50 50.64
C SER A 19 -53.53 24.23 49.18
N SER A 20 -54.80 23.90 48.94
CA SER A 20 -55.32 23.65 47.58
C SER A 20 -55.39 24.93 46.72
N VAL A 21 -55.61 26.09 47.34
CA VAL A 21 -55.61 27.40 46.67
C VAL A 21 -54.18 27.84 46.29
N ILE A 22 -53.17 27.53 47.12
CA ILE A 22 -51.74 27.79 46.85
C ILE A 22 -51.18 26.86 45.77
N GLU A 23 -51.54 25.58 45.76
CA GLU A 23 -51.12 24.64 44.72
C GLU A 23 -51.66 25.03 43.33
N ASN A 24 -52.90 25.53 43.27
CA ASN A 24 -53.59 25.88 42.02
C ASN A 24 -53.42 27.34 41.57
N ASN A 25 -52.59 28.16 42.23
CA ASN A 25 -52.45 29.61 41.95
C ASN A 25 -53.78 30.38 41.93
N ILE A 26 -54.75 29.97 42.74
CA ILE A 26 -56.06 30.63 42.80
C ILE A 26 -55.94 31.80 43.77
N GLU A 27 -56.33 33.01 43.35
CA GLU A 27 -56.46 34.16 44.25
C GLU A 27 -57.69 33.94 45.14
N PRO A 28 -57.58 34.00 46.49
CA PRO A 28 -58.75 33.85 47.35
C PRO A 28 -59.74 34.98 47.08
N LYS A 29 -60.95 34.65 46.63
CA LYS A 29 -62.02 35.62 46.37
C LYS A 29 -62.48 36.22 47.70
N LYS A 30 -62.58 37.56 47.77
CA LYS A 30 -63.03 38.34 48.95
C LYS A 30 -64.39 37.93 49.56
N GLU A 31 -65.15 37.06 48.91
CA GLU A 31 -66.47 36.60 49.36
C GLU A 31 -66.42 35.40 50.34
N GLU A 32 -65.25 34.79 50.56
CA GLU A 32 -65.08 33.80 51.63
C GLU A 32 -64.70 34.50 52.95
N ASN A 33 -65.42 34.20 54.04
CA ASN A 33 -65.19 34.65 55.43
C ASN A 33 -63.82 34.17 55.97
N LEU A 34 -62.73 34.59 55.35
CA LEU A 34 -61.37 34.36 55.79
C LEU A 34 -60.95 35.50 56.72
N ASP A 35 -60.47 35.15 57.91
CA ASP A 35 -59.87 36.10 58.87
C ASP A 35 -58.72 36.86 58.20
N GLU A 36 -58.52 38.14 58.55
CA GLU A 36 -57.48 39.01 57.97
C GLU A 36 -56.08 38.38 58.12
N LEU A 37 -55.87 37.65 59.22
CA LEU A 37 -54.68 36.83 59.49
C LEU A 37 -54.48 35.67 58.49
N ALA A 38 -55.56 35.09 57.95
CA ALA A 38 -55.49 34.01 56.97
C ALA A 38 -55.05 34.53 55.59
N TYR A 39 -55.51 35.73 55.19
CA TYR A 39 -55.07 36.38 53.96
C TYR A 39 -53.58 36.76 54.00
N ILE A 40 -53.10 37.29 55.12
CA ILE A 40 -51.67 37.61 55.28
C ILE A 40 -50.82 36.34 55.22
N ASN A 41 -51.26 35.26 55.88
CA ASN A 41 -50.57 33.97 55.85
C ASN A 41 -50.51 33.37 54.43
N TYR A 42 -51.59 33.46 53.66
CA TYR A 42 -51.60 33.08 52.25
C TYR A 42 -50.58 33.89 51.44
N GLY A 43 -50.55 35.22 51.62
CA GLY A 43 -49.59 36.10 50.94
C GLY A 43 -48.14 35.75 51.24
N VAL A 44 -47.82 35.46 52.51
CA VAL A 44 -46.48 35.00 52.93
C VAL A 44 -46.11 33.70 52.21
N LEU A 45 -46.96 32.67 52.29
CA LEU A 45 -46.70 31.37 51.66
C LEU A 45 -46.61 31.47 50.12
N HIS A 46 -47.42 32.33 49.50
CA HIS A 46 -47.37 32.55 48.05
C HIS A 46 -46.04 33.19 47.62
N ILE A 47 -45.56 34.19 48.36
CA ILE A 47 -44.26 34.82 48.09
C ILE A 47 -43.11 33.83 48.29
N GLU A 48 -43.17 33.00 49.34
CA GLU A 48 -42.16 31.96 49.58
C GLU A 48 -42.10 30.93 48.43
N LYS A 49 -43.26 30.45 47.95
CA LYS A 49 -43.34 29.57 46.78
C LYS A 49 -42.73 30.22 45.53
N LYS A 50 -43.02 31.51 45.30
CA LYS A 50 -42.43 32.26 44.17
C LYS A 50 -40.92 32.39 44.29
N PHE A 51 -40.40 32.57 45.49
CA PHE A 51 -38.96 32.60 45.73
C PHE A 51 -38.29 31.24 45.54
N GLU A 52 -38.94 30.13 45.90
CA GLU A 52 -38.46 28.79 45.54
C GLU A 52 -38.34 28.62 44.01
N GLU A 53 -39.38 29.00 43.25
CA GLU A 53 -39.34 28.96 41.78
C GLU A 53 -38.17 29.80 41.21
N PHE A 54 -37.90 30.99 41.77
CA PHE A 54 -36.76 31.83 41.36
C PHE A 54 -35.40 31.22 41.71
N MET A 55 -35.28 30.56 42.86
CA MET A 55 -34.04 29.88 43.26
C MET A 55 -33.76 28.68 42.34
N ASP A 56 -34.78 27.96 41.91
CA ASP A 56 -34.64 26.89 40.92
C ASP A 56 -34.17 27.43 39.56
N GLU A 57 -34.63 28.61 39.15
CA GLU A 57 -34.10 29.29 37.96
C GLU A 57 -32.61 29.67 38.11
N GLU A 58 -32.16 30.10 39.30
CA GLU A 58 -30.75 30.41 39.57
C GLU A 58 -29.84 29.18 39.41
N VAL A 59 -30.30 28.02 39.90
CA VAL A 59 -29.58 26.76 39.72
C VAL A 59 -29.42 26.44 38.24
N LYS A 60 -30.47 26.63 37.42
CA LYS A 60 -30.41 26.42 35.96
C LYS A 60 -29.43 27.37 35.27
N VAL A 61 -29.38 28.63 35.68
CA VAL A 61 -28.40 29.60 35.13
C VAL A 61 -26.96 29.19 35.49
N THR A 62 -26.72 28.74 36.72
CA THR A 62 -25.40 28.25 37.15
C THR A 62 -24.98 27.03 36.33
N GLN A 63 -25.89 26.09 36.11
CA GLN A 63 -25.63 24.93 35.25
C GLN A 63 -25.30 25.36 33.81
N SER A 64 -26.03 26.33 33.26
CA SER A 64 -25.80 26.85 31.90
C SER A 64 -24.40 27.48 31.74
N VAL A 65 -23.87 28.14 32.78
CA VAL A 65 -22.50 28.67 32.79
C VAL A 65 -21.48 27.52 32.72
N GLN A 66 -21.70 26.45 33.49
CA GLN A 66 -20.84 25.28 33.46
C GLN A 66 -20.87 24.58 32.09
N ASP A 67 -22.06 24.47 31.49
CA ASP A 67 -22.25 23.86 30.17
C ASP A 67 -21.49 24.64 29.09
N ILE A 68 -21.47 25.99 29.14
CA ILE A 68 -20.64 26.81 28.23
C ILE A 68 -19.16 26.53 28.41
N GLY A 69 -18.67 26.37 29.65
CA GLY A 69 -17.27 26.02 29.90
C GLY A 69 -16.89 24.69 29.24
N ASN A 70 -17.78 23.70 29.30
CA ASN A 70 -17.61 22.42 28.62
C ASN A 70 -17.59 22.59 27.08
N THR A 71 -18.50 23.40 26.53
CA THR A 71 -18.52 23.72 25.09
C THR A 71 -17.22 24.40 24.64
N TYR A 72 -16.66 25.30 25.46
CA TYR A 72 -15.39 25.97 25.14
C TYR A 72 -14.22 24.97 25.03
N SER A 73 -14.17 24.00 25.95
CA SER A 73 -13.18 22.91 25.90
C SER A 73 -13.33 22.06 24.63
N GLN A 74 -14.57 21.70 24.26
CA GLN A 74 -14.85 20.95 23.03
C GLN A 74 -14.39 21.68 21.77
N ILE A 75 -14.60 23.00 21.71
CA ILE A 75 -14.14 23.83 20.59
C ILE A 75 -12.62 23.78 20.47
N GLY A 76 -11.89 23.86 21.59
CA GLY A 76 -10.43 23.71 21.62
C GLY A 76 -9.98 22.36 21.06
N SER A 77 -10.62 21.26 21.48
CA SER A 77 -10.32 19.92 20.95
C SER A 77 -10.59 19.81 19.44
N ILE A 78 -11.63 20.45 18.92
CA ILE A 78 -11.92 20.48 17.49
C ILE A 78 -10.83 21.25 16.73
N GLN A 79 -10.36 22.39 17.26
CA GLN A 79 -9.26 23.15 16.65
C GLN A 79 -7.96 22.34 16.59
N GLU A 80 -7.61 21.63 17.66
CA GLU A 80 -6.45 20.73 17.67
C GLU A 80 -6.58 19.61 16.64
N MET A 81 -7.78 19.02 16.52
CA MET A 81 -8.06 17.99 15.53
C MET A 81 -7.93 18.52 14.10
N LEU A 82 -8.40 19.74 13.81
CA LEU A 82 -8.25 20.37 12.49
C LEU A 82 -6.79 20.64 12.15
N ASN A 83 -6.00 21.14 13.11
CA ASN A 83 -4.56 21.34 12.91
C ASN A 83 -3.82 20.01 12.64
N SER A 84 -4.20 18.96 13.36
CA SER A 84 -3.67 17.61 13.12
C SER A 84 -4.05 17.10 11.72
N LEU A 85 -5.29 17.33 11.29
CA LEU A 85 -5.76 16.96 9.96
C LEU A 85 -4.95 17.68 8.87
N ASP A 86 -4.73 18.99 9.00
CA ASP A 86 -3.93 19.77 8.05
C ASP A 86 -2.49 19.24 7.93
N ASN A 87 -1.86 18.92 9.07
CA ASN A 87 -0.53 18.32 9.06
C ASN A 87 -0.51 16.94 8.36
N ASN A 88 -1.53 16.10 8.58
CA ASN A 88 -1.65 14.81 7.89
C ASN A 88 -1.79 14.98 6.36
N PHE A 89 -2.54 15.98 5.90
CA PHE A 89 -2.65 16.27 4.46
C PHE A 89 -1.35 16.80 3.85
N ASN A 90 -0.59 17.59 4.61
CA ASN A 90 0.76 18.00 4.22
C ASN A 90 1.71 16.79 4.11
N GLU A 91 1.61 15.80 4.99
CA GLU A 91 2.35 14.54 4.87
C GLU A 91 1.90 13.70 3.66
N PHE A 92 0.59 13.59 3.42
CA PHE A 92 0.08 12.90 2.22
C PHE A 92 0.61 13.52 0.93
N SER A 93 0.71 14.84 0.86
CA SER A 93 1.31 15.53 -0.29
C SER A 93 2.78 15.13 -0.50
N LYS A 94 3.56 14.98 0.59
CA LYS A 94 4.94 14.46 0.50
C LYS A 94 4.99 13.02 0.00
N TYR A 95 4.07 12.16 0.43
CA TYR A 95 4.01 10.78 -0.04
C TYR A 95 3.67 10.68 -1.54
N VAL A 96 2.75 11.50 -2.02
CA VAL A 96 2.41 11.59 -3.45
C VAL A 96 3.64 12.01 -4.27
N ASN A 97 4.37 13.03 -3.84
CA ASN A 97 5.61 13.43 -4.52
C ASN A 97 6.66 12.31 -4.56
N LYS A 98 6.75 11.51 -3.48
CA LYS A 98 7.63 10.33 -3.44
C LYS A 98 7.16 9.24 -4.41
N ILE A 99 5.85 9.03 -4.54
CA ILE A 99 5.28 8.08 -5.52
C ILE A 99 5.67 8.51 -6.94
N ASP A 100 5.51 9.78 -7.31
CA ASP A 100 5.90 10.26 -8.65
C ASP A 100 7.39 10.03 -8.93
N GLY A 101 8.25 10.32 -7.94
CA GLY A 101 9.68 10.02 -8.03
C GLY A 101 9.99 8.52 -8.21
N VAL A 102 9.27 7.62 -7.53
CA VAL A 102 9.40 6.17 -7.72
C VAL A 102 8.94 5.78 -9.13
N MET A 103 7.79 6.29 -9.60
CA MET A 103 7.26 5.98 -10.92
C MET A 103 8.18 6.45 -12.05
N ASN A 104 8.83 7.61 -11.92
CA ASN A 104 9.82 8.09 -12.89
C ASN A 104 11.06 7.18 -12.96
N ARG A 105 11.52 6.64 -11.81
CA ARG A 105 12.61 5.67 -11.79
C ARG A 105 12.19 4.32 -12.38
N SER A 106 10.97 3.86 -12.11
CA SER A 106 10.42 2.64 -12.73
C SER A 106 10.36 2.76 -14.25
N ASP A 107 9.83 3.87 -14.77
CA ASP A 107 9.78 4.13 -16.23
C ASP A 107 11.18 4.15 -16.86
N SER A 108 12.15 4.77 -16.19
CA SER A 108 13.55 4.78 -16.64
C SER A 108 14.18 3.39 -16.63
N ALA A 109 13.91 2.59 -15.59
CA ALA A 109 14.43 1.23 -15.46
C ALA A 109 13.85 0.31 -16.55
N VAL A 110 12.55 0.43 -16.84
CA VAL A 110 11.90 -0.32 -17.92
C VAL A 110 12.49 0.04 -19.28
N LYS A 111 12.68 1.33 -19.57
CA LYS A 111 13.34 1.77 -20.82
C LYS A 111 14.75 1.20 -20.98
N GLN A 112 15.54 1.19 -19.91
CA GLN A 112 16.87 0.58 -19.95
C GLN A 112 16.81 -0.92 -20.16
N ALA A 113 15.82 -1.60 -19.57
CA ALA A 113 15.63 -3.02 -19.74
C ALA A 113 15.25 -3.35 -21.19
N ASP A 114 14.38 -2.55 -21.82
CA ASP A 114 13.99 -2.71 -23.23
C ASP A 114 15.19 -2.53 -24.19
N ILE A 115 16.05 -1.54 -23.94
CA ILE A 115 17.31 -1.38 -24.69
C ILE A 115 18.18 -2.63 -24.57
N LYS A 116 18.39 -3.13 -23.35
CA LYS A 116 19.18 -4.36 -23.11
C LYS A 116 18.56 -5.59 -23.78
N MET A 117 17.24 -5.63 -23.87
CA MET A 117 16.48 -6.72 -24.49
C MET A 117 16.65 -6.71 -26.01
N SER A 118 16.65 -5.52 -26.61
CA SER A 118 17.01 -5.32 -28.02
C SER A 118 18.46 -5.74 -28.29
N GLU A 119 19.41 -5.32 -27.46
CA GLU A 119 20.82 -5.72 -27.60
C GLU A 119 21.01 -7.23 -27.48
N LEU A 120 20.24 -7.90 -26.61
CA LEU A 120 20.26 -9.35 -26.48
C LEU A 120 19.74 -10.03 -27.75
N SER A 121 18.65 -9.53 -28.35
CA SER A 121 18.16 -10.03 -29.64
C SER A 121 19.22 -9.91 -30.75
N ASP A 122 19.92 -8.78 -30.82
CA ASP A 122 20.99 -8.58 -31.79
C ASP A 122 22.16 -9.56 -31.58
N LYS A 123 22.55 -9.80 -30.32
CA LYS A 123 23.59 -10.79 -29.98
C LYS A 123 23.18 -12.22 -30.32
N LEU A 124 21.91 -12.57 -30.11
CA LEU A 124 21.38 -13.89 -30.47
C LEU A 124 21.38 -14.08 -31.99
N ASN A 125 21.00 -13.06 -32.77
CA ASN A 125 21.11 -13.08 -34.24
C ASN A 125 22.56 -13.27 -34.69
N GLY A 126 23.49 -12.49 -34.13
CA GLY A 126 24.92 -12.65 -34.44
C GLY A 126 25.46 -14.04 -34.09
N THR A 127 24.93 -14.67 -33.04
CA THR A 127 25.28 -16.07 -32.70
C THR A 127 24.73 -17.06 -33.74
N CYS A 128 23.53 -16.85 -34.26
CA CYS A 128 22.98 -17.65 -35.37
C CYS A 128 23.83 -17.56 -36.65
N ASP A 129 24.33 -16.36 -36.98
CA ASP A 129 25.21 -16.14 -38.13
C ASP A 129 26.55 -16.88 -37.97
N GLN A 130 27.12 -16.85 -36.76
CA GLN A 130 28.32 -17.60 -36.42
C GLN A 130 28.11 -19.11 -36.56
N LEU A 131 26.99 -19.65 -36.05
CA LEU A 131 26.66 -21.07 -36.20
C LEU A 131 26.45 -21.48 -37.67
N SER A 132 25.90 -20.59 -38.49
CA SER A 132 25.75 -20.81 -39.93
C SER A 132 27.13 -20.89 -40.61
N SER A 133 28.04 -19.98 -40.26
CA SER A 133 29.42 -19.99 -40.76
C SER A 133 30.19 -21.25 -40.34
N ILE A 134 29.98 -21.71 -39.09
CA ILE A 134 30.55 -22.96 -38.58
C ILE A 134 29.99 -24.16 -39.36
N THR A 135 28.70 -24.17 -39.66
CA THR A 135 28.05 -25.22 -40.47
C THR A 135 28.67 -25.29 -41.87
N GLU A 136 28.90 -24.15 -42.51
CA GLU A 136 29.57 -24.11 -43.82
C GLU A 136 31.01 -24.62 -43.76
N ALA A 137 31.75 -24.27 -42.71
CA ALA A 137 33.11 -24.77 -42.51
C ALA A 137 33.13 -26.30 -42.37
N PHE A 138 32.16 -26.89 -41.67
CA PHE A 138 32.04 -28.35 -41.56
C PHE A 138 31.66 -29.02 -42.88
N ASN A 139 30.76 -28.43 -43.67
CA ASN A 139 30.43 -28.96 -44.99
C ASN A 139 31.67 -29.00 -45.90
N LYS A 140 32.53 -27.97 -45.84
CA LYS A 140 33.81 -27.96 -46.58
C LYS A 140 34.77 -29.02 -46.06
N LEU A 141 34.82 -29.22 -44.74
CA LEU A 141 35.68 -30.24 -44.13
C LEU A 141 35.23 -31.66 -44.51
N GLU A 142 33.92 -31.91 -44.54
CA GLU A 142 33.33 -33.17 -44.97
C GLU A 142 33.70 -33.50 -46.42
N TYR A 143 33.60 -32.51 -47.32
CA TYR A 143 34.03 -32.65 -48.72
C TYR A 143 35.52 -33.01 -48.83
N ASN A 144 36.39 -32.34 -48.07
CA ASN A 144 37.82 -32.64 -48.08
C ASN A 144 38.13 -34.07 -47.61
N PHE A 145 37.38 -34.59 -46.62
CA PHE A 145 37.56 -35.98 -46.18
C PHE A 145 37.08 -36.99 -47.20
N GLU A 146 36.05 -36.67 -47.99
CA GLU A 146 35.60 -37.52 -49.08
C GLU A 146 36.68 -37.64 -50.16
N VAL A 147 37.35 -36.54 -50.50
CA VAL A 147 38.52 -36.55 -51.41
C VAL A 147 39.67 -37.38 -50.83
N ILE A 148 39.99 -37.24 -49.54
CA ILE A 148 41.05 -38.06 -48.89
C ILE A 148 40.70 -39.55 -48.93
N LYS A 149 39.42 -39.90 -48.73
CA LYS A 149 38.94 -41.27 -48.80
C LYS A 149 39.10 -41.85 -50.21
N GLU A 150 38.78 -41.09 -51.25
CA GLU A 150 38.99 -41.49 -52.64
C GLU A 150 40.49 -41.72 -52.93
N MET A 151 41.35 -40.78 -52.52
CA MET A 151 42.80 -40.92 -52.65
C MET A 151 43.34 -42.16 -51.94
N SER A 152 42.92 -42.41 -50.69
CA SER A 152 43.28 -43.62 -49.93
C SER A 152 42.82 -44.90 -50.64
N SER A 153 41.61 -44.92 -51.22
CA SER A 153 41.14 -46.04 -52.02
C SER A 153 42.05 -46.31 -53.23
N ASN A 154 42.44 -45.26 -53.94
CA ASN A 154 43.35 -45.36 -55.08
C ASN A 154 44.74 -45.88 -54.68
N ILE A 155 45.31 -45.41 -53.56
CA ILE A 155 46.60 -45.89 -53.05
C ILE A 155 46.50 -47.37 -52.66
N THR A 156 45.39 -47.80 -52.04
CA THR A 156 45.15 -49.21 -51.71
C THR A 156 45.12 -50.08 -52.97
N ASN A 157 44.46 -49.61 -54.04
CA ASN A 157 44.42 -50.31 -55.33
C ASN A 157 45.81 -50.42 -55.97
N ILE A 158 46.62 -49.36 -55.91
CA ILE A 158 48.01 -49.35 -56.39
C ILE A 158 48.87 -50.31 -55.57
N ALA A 159 48.77 -50.29 -54.24
CA ALA A 159 49.50 -51.19 -53.35
C ALA A 159 49.14 -52.65 -53.62
N SER A 160 47.85 -52.96 -53.83
CA SER A 160 47.38 -54.31 -54.18
C SER A 160 47.93 -54.77 -55.53
N SER A 161 47.90 -53.90 -56.55
CA SER A 161 48.44 -54.19 -57.88
C SER A 161 49.96 -54.37 -57.85
N THR A 162 50.68 -53.57 -57.07
CA THR A 162 52.13 -53.67 -56.88
C THR A 162 52.49 -54.95 -56.14
N ASN A 163 51.70 -55.34 -55.14
CA ASN A 163 51.85 -56.61 -54.43
C ASN A 163 51.65 -57.82 -55.37
N LEU A 164 50.67 -57.77 -56.27
CA LEU A 164 50.45 -58.80 -57.30
C LEU A 164 51.58 -58.86 -58.33
N LEU A 165 52.08 -57.71 -58.79
CA LEU A 165 53.24 -57.62 -59.68
C LEU A 165 54.49 -58.21 -59.02
N ALA A 166 54.74 -57.86 -57.76
CA ALA A 166 55.85 -58.39 -56.98
C ALA A 166 55.73 -59.91 -56.78
N LEU A 167 54.53 -60.42 -56.51
CA LEU A 167 54.28 -61.86 -56.42
C LEU A 167 54.62 -62.58 -57.74
N ASN A 168 54.16 -62.05 -58.87
CA ASN A 168 54.46 -62.60 -60.18
C ASN A 168 55.98 -62.58 -60.46
N ALA A 169 56.66 -61.50 -60.07
CA ALA A 169 58.12 -61.40 -60.20
C ALA A 169 58.87 -62.40 -59.29
N SER A 170 58.44 -62.60 -58.04
CA SER A 170 59.01 -63.62 -57.15
C SER A 170 58.83 -65.04 -57.71
N ILE A 171 57.67 -65.33 -58.33
CA ILE A 171 57.41 -66.63 -58.99
C ILE A 171 58.36 -66.83 -60.17
N GLU A 172 58.51 -65.84 -61.05
CA GLU A 172 59.37 -65.97 -62.24
C GLU A 172 60.85 -66.00 -61.87
N ALA A 173 61.25 -65.25 -60.82
CA ALA A 173 62.59 -65.32 -60.25
C ALA A 173 62.91 -66.71 -59.66
N ALA A 174 61.96 -67.36 -58.99
CA ALA A 174 62.11 -68.74 -58.54
C ALA A 174 62.22 -69.72 -59.72
N ARG A 175 61.50 -69.46 -60.81
CA ARG A 175 61.50 -70.26 -62.04
C ARG A 175 62.84 -70.21 -62.78
N ALA A 176 63.56 -69.09 -62.71
CA ALA A 176 64.89 -68.91 -63.29
C ALA A 176 66.03 -69.55 -62.45
N GLY A 177 65.72 -70.16 -61.30
CA GLY A 177 66.71 -70.88 -60.46
C GLY A 177 67.81 -69.97 -59.93
N GLU A 178 69.08 -70.38 -60.05
CA GLU A 178 70.23 -69.60 -59.55
C GLU A 178 70.37 -68.21 -60.23
N ALA A 179 69.98 -68.08 -61.50
CA ALA A 179 70.06 -66.81 -62.22
C ALA A 179 69.03 -65.77 -61.73
N GLY A 180 67.93 -66.22 -61.10
CA GLY A 180 66.86 -65.35 -60.60
C GLY A 180 67.02 -64.90 -59.15
N ARG A 181 68.07 -65.36 -58.45
CA ARG A 181 68.22 -65.19 -56.99
C ARG A 181 68.22 -63.73 -56.53
N GLY A 182 68.88 -62.84 -57.29
CA GLY A 182 68.88 -61.39 -57.02
C GLY A 182 67.51 -60.74 -57.27
N PHE A 183 66.78 -61.17 -58.31
CA PHE A 183 65.44 -60.68 -58.61
C PHE A 183 64.41 -61.12 -57.57
N SER A 184 64.57 -62.31 -57.00
CA SER A 184 63.70 -62.83 -55.93
C SER A 184 63.77 -61.96 -54.67
N VAL A 185 64.98 -61.55 -54.25
CA VAL A 185 65.17 -60.65 -53.10
C VAL A 185 64.50 -59.30 -53.32
N VAL A 186 64.64 -58.72 -54.52
CA VAL A 186 64.01 -57.44 -54.85
C VAL A 186 62.47 -57.56 -54.87
N ALA A 187 61.95 -58.63 -55.46
CA ALA A 187 60.51 -58.87 -55.53
C ALA A 187 59.88 -59.05 -54.14
N ASP A 188 60.54 -59.77 -53.22
CA ASP A 188 60.07 -59.91 -51.84
C ASP A 188 60.09 -58.58 -51.06
N GLU A 189 61.07 -57.71 -51.33
CA GLU A 189 61.12 -56.39 -50.69
C GLU A 189 60.03 -55.46 -51.21
N ILE A 190 59.75 -55.47 -52.53
CA ILE A 190 58.60 -54.75 -53.12
C ILE A 190 57.28 -55.26 -52.54
N ARG A 191 57.15 -56.57 -52.32
CA ARG A 191 55.96 -57.18 -51.71
C ARG A 191 55.74 -56.67 -50.29
N LYS A 192 56.80 -56.66 -49.46
CA LYS A 192 56.74 -56.09 -48.10
C LYS A 192 56.36 -54.61 -48.12
N LEU A 193 56.96 -53.81 -49.01
CA LEU A 193 56.68 -52.38 -49.13
C LEU A 193 55.22 -52.11 -49.52
N SER A 194 54.69 -52.89 -50.45
CA SER A 194 53.29 -52.82 -50.89
C SER A 194 52.32 -53.17 -49.76
N SER A 195 52.61 -54.25 -49.01
CA SER A 195 51.82 -54.65 -47.84
C SER A 195 51.86 -53.59 -46.73
N SER A 196 53.04 -53.03 -46.45
CA SER A 196 53.20 -51.94 -45.47
C SER A 196 52.43 -50.69 -45.89
N THR A 197 52.44 -50.35 -47.19
CA THR A 197 51.65 -49.23 -47.73
C THR A 197 50.15 -49.45 -47.52
N ALA A 198 49.63 -50.64 -47.82
CA ALA A 198 48.23 -50.97 -47.57
C ALA A 198 47.85 -50.86 -46.08
N GLY A 199 48.75 -51.29 -45.18
CA GLY A 199 48.56 -51.13 -43.74
C GLY A 199 48.48 -49.67 -43.29
N LEU A 200 49.36 -48.79 -43.81
CA LEU A 200 49.33 -47.36 -43.50
C LEU A 200 48.03 -46.70 -43.99
N VAL A 201 47.56 -47.06 -45.19
CA VAL A 201 46.31 -46.53 -45.74
C VAL A 201 45.09 -46.99 -44.93
N SER A 202 45.10 -48.21 -44.39
CA SER A 202 44.05 -48.66 -43.47
C SER A 202 43.95 -47.76 -42.22
N GLY A 203 45.09 -47.28 -41.70
CA GLY A 203 45.10 -46.33 -40.58
C GLY A 203 44.53 -44.95 -40.96
N ILE A 204 44.71 -44.52 -42.22
CA ILE A 204 44.07 -43.31 -42.74
C ILE A 204 42.54 -43.49 -42.80
N ASP A 205 42.05 -44.63 -43.30
CA ASP A 205 40.60 -44.90 -43.38
C ASP A 205 39.93 -44.90 -41.99
N GLU A 206 40.59 -45.48 -40.98
CA GLU A 206 40.11 -45.44 -39.58
C GLU A 206 40.09 -44.02 -39.01
N SER A 207 41.11 -43.22 -39.31
CA SER A 207 41.17 -41.80 -38.92
C SER A 207 40.04 -40.99 -39.56
N VAL A 208 39.78 -41.20 -40.85
CA VAL A 208 38.68 -40.56 -41.59
C VAL A 208 37.32 -40.96 -41.01
N LYS A 209 37.10 -42.24 -40.71
CA LYS A 209 35.86 -42.71 -40.03
C LYS A 209 35.64 -42.04 -38.68
N THR A 210 36.71 -41.84 -37.91
CA THR A 210 36.63 -41.16 -36.61
C THR A 210 36.25 -39.70 -36.78
N LEU A 211 36.81 -39.02 -37.78
CA LEU A 211 36.49 -37.63 -38.11
C LEU A 211 35.04 -37.45 -38.55
N TYR A 212 34.49 -38.37 -39.35
CA TYR A 212 33.06 -38.34 -39.70
C TYR A 212 32.16 -38.41 -38.46
N LYS A 213 32.47 -39.28 -37.49
CA LYS A 213 31.72 -39.35 -36.22
C LYS A 213 31.80 -38.04 -35.43
N SER A 214 32.97 -37.40 -35.41
CA SER A 214 33.15 -36.10 -34.75
C SER A 214 32.35 -34.99 -35.42
N ILE A 215 32.30 -34.96 -36.75
CA ILE A 215 31.48 -34.00 -37.52
C ILE A 215 29.99 -34.19 -37.23
N ASP A 216 29.51 -35.43 -37.23
CA ASP A 216 28.09 -35.74 -36.97
C ASP A 216 27.67 -35.35 -35.54
N SER A 217 28.50 -35.68 -34.55
CA SER A 217 28.29 -35.23 -33.16
C SER A 217 28.22 -33.72 -33.05
N LEU A 218 29.10 -33.01 -33.74
CA LEU A 218 29.15 -31.54 -33.70
C LEU A 218 27.97 -30.89 -34.41
N ARG A 219 27.45 -31.53 -35.47
CA ARG A 219 26.21 -31.11 -36.12
C ARG A 219 25.03 -31.18 -35.16
N GLY A 220 24.93 -32.25 -34.36
CA GLY A 220 23.95 -32.38 -33.29
C GLY A 220 24.04 -31.26 -32.25
N GLU A 221 25.26 -30.91 -31.81
CA GLU A 221 25.48 -29.80 -30.87
C GLU A 221 25.08 -28.43 -31.46
N ILE A 222 25.35 -28.20 -32.75
CA ILE A 222 24.94 -26.97 -33.45
C ILE A 222 23.41 -26.86 -33.51
N ASP A 223 22.71 -27.94 -33.84
CA ASP A 223 21.26 -27.94 -33.92
C ASP A 223 20.63 -27.74 -32.54
N ASN A 224 21.17 -28.37 -31.49
CA ASN A 224 20.77 -28.12 -30.10
C ASN A 224 20.97 -26.65 -29.71
N THR A 225 22.11 -26.06 -30.10
CA THR A 225 22.40 -24.65 -29.82
C THR A 225 21.42 -23.71 -30.55
N LYS A 226 21.04 -24.01 -31.80
CA LYS A 226 20.01 -23.25 -32.53
C LYS A 226 18.64 -23.31 -31.84
N LEU A 227 18.25 -24.49 -31.33
CA LEU A 227 17.02 -24.63 -30.56
C LEU A 227 17.05 -23.79 -29.27
N ALA A 228 18.18 -23.80 -28.54
CA ALA A 228 18.35 -22.98 -27.35
C ALA A 228 18.28 -21.47 -27.66
N ILE A 229 18.88 -21.02 -28.76
CA ILE A 229 18.78 -19.62 -29.20
C ILE A 229 17.33 -19.24 -29.52
N ARG A 230 16.58 -20.10 -30.21
CA ARG A 230 15.16 -19.84 -30.50
C ARG A 230 14.34 -19.73 -29.21
N SER A 231 14.55 -20.62 -28.25
CA SER A 231 13.88 -20.52 -26.95
C SER A 231 14.24 -19.22 -26.22
N ASN A 232 15.51 -18.79 -26.28
CA ASN A 232 15.94 -17.51 -25.71
C ASN A 232 15.26 -16.31 -26.39
N PHE A 233 14.98 -16.37 -27.70
CA PHE A 233 14.18 -15.35 -28.40
C PHE A 233 12.73 -15.29 -27.94
N GLU A 234 12.12 -16.43 -27.65
CA GLU A 234 10.75 -16.49 -27.11
C GLU A 234 10.72 -15.90 -25.69
N TYR A 235 11.65 -16.30 -24.82
CA TYR A 235 11.80 -15.71 -23.47
C TYR A 235 12.07 -14.20 -23.50
N ALA A 236 12.93 -13.78 -24.42
CA ALA A 236 13.22 -12.38 -24.69
C ALA A 236 11.95 -11.56 -24.96
N GLN A 237 11.09 -12.08 -25.83
CA GLN A 237 9.85 -11.44 -26.22
C GLN A 237 8.83 -11.40 -25.08
N ASP A 238 8.73 -12.47 -24.30
CA ASP A 238 7.86 -12.51 -23.12
C ASP A 238 8.27 -11.45 -22.08
N VAL A 239 9.56 -11.31 -21.83
CA VAL A 239 10.09 -10.28 -20.93
C VAL A 239 9.77 -8.86 -21.44
N GLN A 240 9.80 -8.61 -22.75
CA GLN A 240 9.37 -7.32 -23.30
C GLN A 240 7.88 -7.05 -23.07
N ASN A 241 7.03 -8.08 -23.19
CA ASN A 241 5.61 -7.97 -22.91
C ASN A 241 5.36 -7.67 -21.43
N ASP A 242 6.11 -8.29 -20.52
CA ASP A 242 6.05 -8.00 -19.08
C ASP A 242 6.44 -6.55 -18.78
N PHE A 243 7.51 -6.05 -19.41
CA PHE A 243 7.90 -4.64 -19.27
C PHE A 243 6.86 -3.66 -19.79
N LYS A 244 6.12 -4.01 -20.85
CA LYS A 244 4.99 -3.21 -21.31
C LYS A 244 3.89 -3.13 -20.25
N GLN A 245 3.54 -4.25 -19.62
CA GLN A 245 2.57 -4.27 -18.52
C GLN A 245 3.03 -3.41 -17.32
N VAL A 246 4.33 -3.46 -16.98
CA VAL A 246 4.91 -2.60 -15.93
C VAL A 246 4.79 -1.12 -16.29
N THR A 247 4.97 -0.77 -17.56
CA THR A 247 4.82 0.61 -18.05
C THR A 247 3.38 1.09 -17.91
N ASP A 248 2.42 0.24 -18.31
CA ASP A 248 0.99 0.55 -18.20
C ASP A 248 0.58 0.73 -16.72
N CYS A 249 1.00 -0.17 -15.83
CA CYS A 249 0.79 -0.04 -14.39
C CYS A 249 1.42 1.23 -13.81
N THR A 250 2.64 1.59 -14.24
CA THR A 250 3.30 2.83 -13.83
C THR A 250 2.50 4.06 -14.25
N ARG A 251 1.87 4.02 -15.44
CA ARG A 251 1.02 5.09 -15.94
C ARG A 251 -0.29 5.20 -15.15
N GLU A 252 -0.92 4.08 -14.83
CA GLU A 252 -2.12 4.05 -13.99
C GLU A 252 -1.84 4.61 -12.59
N VAL A 253 -0.73 4.23 -11.96
CA VAL A 253 -0.33 4.75 -10.65
C VAL A 253 -0.07 6.25 -10.70
N LYS A 254 0.54 6.76 -11.78
CA LYS A 254 0.71 8.22 -11.98
C LYS A 254 -0.63 8.95 -12.09
N ASP A 255 -1.60 8.36 -12.77
CA ASP A 255 -2.93 8.96 -12.91
C ASP A 255 -3.68 8.96 -11.56
N PHE A 256 -3.63 7.85 -10.83
CA PHE A 256 -4.15 7.76 -9.48
C PHE A 256 -3.49 8.77 -8.54
N SER A 257 -2.18 8.95 -8.67
CA SER A 257 -1.42 9.95 -7.90
C SER A 257 -1.93 11.37 -8.15
N LYS A 258 -2.33 11.72 -9.38
CA LYS A 258 -2.95 13.03 -9.67
C LYS A 258 -4.30 13.17 -8.99
N HIS A 259 -5.14 12.13 -9.00
CA HIS A 259 -6.41 12.15 -8.28
C HIS A 259 -6.22 12.34 -6.78
N ILE A 260 -5.18 11.74 -6.18
CA ILE A 260 -4.86 11.98 -4.78
C ILE A 260 -4.48 13.45 -4.54
N VAL A 261 -3.67 14.07 -5.41
CA VAL A 261 -3.33 15.50 -5.27
C VAL A 261 -4.59 16.36 -5.26
N THR A 262 -5.48 16.18 -6.24
CA THR A 262 -6.75 16.93 -6.28
C THR A 262 -7.61 16.68 -5.03
N GLY A 263 -7.64 15.43 -4.53
CA GLY A 263 -8.33 15.09 -3.29
C GLY A 263 -7.75 15.79 -2.06
N ILE A 264 -6.41 15.91 -1.98
CA ILE A 264 -5.72 16.65 -0.92
C ILE A 264 -6.05 18.14 -0.98
N GLU A 265 -6.06 18.74 -2.18
CA GLU A 265 -6.42 20.15 -2.38
C GLU A 265 -7.85 20.44 -1.92
N HIS A 266 -8.81 19.58 -2.30
CA HIS A 266 -10.19 19.68 -1.86
C HIS A 266 -10.32 19.57 -0.34
N ALA A 267 -9.69 18.55 0.26
CA ALA A 267 -9.74 18.35 1.71
C ALA A 267 -9.10 19.52 2.48
N SER A 268 -7.97 20.07 2.00
CA SER A 268 -7.35 21.25 2.61
C SER A 268 -8.28 22.47 2.56
N SER A 269 -9.01 22.66 1.45
CA SER A 269 -10.03 23.71 1.37
C SER A 269 -11.16 23.51 2.38
N GLU A 270 -11.63 22.27 2.56
CA GLU A 270 -12.67 21.95 3.55
C GLU A 270 -12.20 22.17 4.99
N ILE A 271 -10.96 21.81 5.31
CA ILE A 271 -10.34 22.06 6.64
C ILE A 271 -10.28 23.55 6.92
N ASN A 272 -9.83 24.36 5.96
CA ASN A 272 -9.76 25.81 6.11
C ASN A 272 -11.16 26.42 6.34
N GLY A 273 -12.17 25.91 5.64
CA GLY A 273 -13.57 26.27 5.87
C GLY A 273 -14.06 25.89 7.27
N ALA A 274 -13.78 24.66 7.71
CA ALA A 274 -14.13 24.17 9.03
C ALA A 274 -13.43 24.96 10.14
N ALA A 275 -12.14 25.27 9.98
CA ALA A 275 -11.37 26.08 10.93
C ALA A 275 -11.97 27.49 11.09
N SER A 276 -12.36 28.11 9.97
CA SER A 276 -13.04 29.42 9.99
C SER A 276 -14.41 29.34 10.69
N GLY A 277 -15.18 28.27 10.43
CA GLY A 277 -16.46 28.02 11.09
C GLY A 277 -16.31 27.82 12.60
N VAL A 278 -15.33 27.02 13.03
CA VAL A 278 -15.02 26.79 14.44
C VAL A 278 -14.56 28.07 15.12
N GLY A 279 -13.75 28.90 14.45
CA GLY A 279 -13.38 30.24 14.93
C GLY A 279 -14.61 31.12 15.18
N SER A 280 -15.56 31.13 14.24
CA SER A 280 -16.81 31.90 14.39
C SER A 280 -17.67 31.38 15.55
N ILE A 281 -17.73 30.06 15.75
CA ILE A 281 -18.42 29.44 16.88
C ILE A 281 -17.72 29.80 18.20
N ALA A 282 -16.39 29.78 18.24
CA ALA A 282 -15.61 30.16 19.41
C ALA A 282 -15.93 31.60 19.86
N GLU A 283 -16.00 32.55 18.92
CA GLU A 283 -16.39 33.93 19.18
C GLU A 283 -17.82 34.05 19.74
N LEU A 284 -18.77 33.32 19.14
CA LEU A 284 -20.17 33.31 19.61
C LEU A 284 -20.29 32.74 21.03
N VAL A 285 -19.62 31.62 21.31
CA VAL A 285 -19.63 30.96 22.62
C VAL A 285 -18.94 31.83 23.67
N SER A 286 -17.83 32.49 23.32
CA SER A 286 -17.15 33.46 24.20
C SER A 286 -18.09 34.62 24.57
N SER A 287 -18.73 35.26 23.60
CA SER A 287 -19.70 36.34 23.84
C SER A 287 -20.92 35.87 24.65
N LEU A 288 -21.38 34.63 24.44
CA LEU A 288 -22.47 34.05 25.24
C LEU A 288 -22.02 33.78 26.68
N GLY A 289 -20.81 33.27 26.88
CA GLY A 289 -20.19 33.09 28.20
C GLY A 289 -20.15 34.39 29.00
N ASP A 290 -19.65 35.46 28.40
CA ASP A 290 -19.62 36.80 29.01
C ASP A 290 -21.01 37.30 29.43
N LYS A 291 -22.03 37.03 28.62
CA LYS A 291 -23.42 37.40 28.94
C LYS A 291 -23.99 36.56 30.07
N LEU A 292 -23.74 35.25 30.09
CA LEU A 292 -24.20 34.37 31.17
C LEU A 292 -23.48 34.67 32.49
N GLU A 293 -22.19 34.98 32.48
CA GLU A 293 -21.47 35.37 33.70
C GLU A 293 -22.06 36.65 34.31
N LYS A 294 -22.32 37.67 33.47
CA LYS A 294 -23.01 38.90 33.90
C LYS A 294 -24.42 38.61 34.44
N LEU A 295 -25.15 37.67 33.83
CA LEU A 295 -26.47 37.25 34.31
C LEU A 295 -26.36 36.53 35.66
N ASN A 296 -25.42 35.62 35.81
CA ASN A 296 -25.19 34.86 37.03
C ASN A 296 -24.85 35.81 38.20
N LEU A 297 -23.96 36.79 37.99
CA LEU A 297 -23.67 37.84 38.99
C LEU A 297 -24.91 38.64 39.41
N ARG A 298 -25.82 38.93 38.47
CA ARG A 298 -27.09 39.62 38.78
C ARG A 298 -28.04 38.71 39.56
N MET A 299 -28.11 37.43 39.20
CA MET A 299 -28.93 36.43 39.90
C MET A 299 -28.44 36.22 41.33
N SER A 300 -27.14 36.04 41.56
CA SER A 300 -26.58 35.90 42.92
C SER A 300 -26.85 37.12 43.79
N LYS A 301 -26.78 38.34 43.22
CA LYS A 301 -27.18 39.56 43.95
C LYS A 301 -28.66 39.54 44.34
N ARG A 302 -29.55 39.06 43.46
CA ARG A 302 -30.98 38.89 43.76
C ARG A 302 -31.23 37.80 44.78
N SER A 303 -30.51 36.68 44.71
CA SER A 303 -30.56 35.56 45.65
C SER A 303 -30.31 36.04 47.09
N ILE A 304 -29.29 36.88 47.29
CA ILE A 304 -29.02 37.51 48.59
C ILE A 304 -30.23 38.35 49.07
N ILE A 305 -30.86 39.11 48.17
CA ILE A 305 -32.05 39.91 48.50
C ILE A 305 -33.23 38.99 48.85
N ILE A 306 -33.46 37.93 48.08
CA ILE A 306 -34.53 36.95 48.30
C ILE A 306 -34.35 36.26 49.66
N CYS A 307 -33.13 35.85 50.00
CA CYS A 307 -32.81 35.29 51.32
C CYS A 307 -33.17 36.27 52.44
N ASN A 308 -32.75 37.54 52.34
CA ASN A 308 -33.10 38.56 53.33
C ASN A 308 -34.62 38.77 53.46
N ILE A 309 -35.37 38.75 52.35
CA ILE A 309 -36.84 38.89 52.39
C ILE A 309 -37.47 37.63 52.98
N THR A 310 -36.96 36.45 52.67
CA THR A 310 -37.46 35.17 53.20
C THR A 310 -37.26 35.12 54.71
N ASP A 311 -36.10 35.57 55.21
CA ASP A 311 -35.84 35.69 56.65
C ASP A 311 -36.82 36.67 57.32
N PHE A 312 -37.19 37.75 56.64
CA PHE A 312 -38.19 38.70 57.14
C PHE A 312 -39.61 38.14 57.10
N LEU A 313 -40.01 37.44 56.04
CA LEU A 313 -41.30 36.76 55.93
C LEU A 313 -41.46 35.68 57.01
N GLN A 314 -40.39 34.94 57.30
CA GLN A 314 -40.37 33.97 58.39
C GLN A 314 -40.62 34.63 59.76
N GLN A 315 -40.09 35.84 59.99
CA GLN A 315 -40.38 36.61 61.20
C GLN A 315 -41.85 37.03 61.27
N ILE A 316 -42.44 37.48 60.15
CA ILE A 316 -43.87 37.80 60.06
C ILE A 316 -44.72 36.56 60.36
N GLU A 317 -44.40 35.41 59.75
CA GLU A 317 -45.11 34.15 59.98
C GLU A 317 -45.09 33.74 61.47
N ASN A 318 -43.92 33.86 62.12
CA ASN A 318 -43.78 33.60 63.55
C ASN A 318 -44.63 34.56 64.41
N LEU A 319 -44.69 35.85 64.06
CA LEU A 319 -45.53 36.83 64.75
C LEU A 319 -47.03 36.56 64.55
N LEU A 320 -47.45 36.15 63.35
CA LEU A 320 -48.84 35.80 63.05
C LEU A 320 -49.27 34.56 63.85
N THR A 321 -48.42 33.54 63.93
CA THR A 321 -48.68 32.33 64.73
C THR A 321 -48.76 32.63 66.22
N ASP A 322 -47.91 33.51 66.76
CA ASP A 322 -47.98 33.97 68.15
C ASP A 322 -49.25 34.81 68.43
N SER A 323 -49.72 35.60 67.45
CA SER A 323 -50.95 36.38 67.60
C SER A 323 -52.22 35.51 67.59
N LYS A 324 -52.24 34.43 66.79
CA LYS A 324 -53.31 33.41 66.81
C LYS A 324 -53.37 32.70 68.16
N LYS A 325 -52.22 32.35 68.75
CA LYS A 325 -52.14 31.74 70.09
C LYS A 325 -52.62 32.66 71.22
N LYS A 326 -52.55 33.99 71.04
CA LYS A 326 -53.05 34.98 72.02
C LYS A 326 -54.56 35.30 71.90
N LYS A 327 -55.19 34.95 70.77
CA LYS A 327 -56.64 35.16 70.52
C LYS A 327 -57.49 33.91 70.77
N SER A 328 -56.85 32.75 71.01
CA SER A 328 -57.49 31.50 71.47
C SER A 328 -57.44 31.38 72.98
#